data_AF-A0ABD0K3C7-F1
#
_entry.id   AF-A0ABD0K3C7-F1
#
_cell.length_a   1.000
_cell.length_b   1.000
_cell.length_c   1.000
_cell.angle_alpha   90.00
_cell.angle_beta   90.00
_cell.angle_gamma   90.00
#
_symmetry.space_group_name_H-M   'P 1'
#
loop_
_entity.id
_entity.type
_entity.pdbx_description
1 polymer ?
#
loop_
_entity_poly.entity_id
_entity_poly.type
_entity_poly.pdbx_seq_one_letter_code
_entity_poly.pdbx_strand_id
1 'polypeptide(L)'
;MAEYDQHWRRCVGPRVFGITVAAFLLQILGIVIVYLVAGSWTHIKYALNVLRRLRLPKRDEFRKDAYVGYSDNDWRLACLVLFESLQERRGVRLLLRDQEELPGSVRAENIIEHIDESWKVLLLVTRDFAQDEWLCGFTVQQAQRSITDTMPDRVIVVFMEDPARLPPMASLERLLRMVPERNVLHVHRDTPPHHPAWDRVAEAIIGR
;
A
#
# COMPACT_ATOMS: atom_id res chain seq x y z
N MET A 1 38.06 77.59 -26.59
CA MET A 1 36.92 76.85 -27.20
C MET A 1 37.35 75.42 -27.58
N ALA A 2 38.11 74.74 -26.71
CA ALA A 2 38.70 73.43 -26.98
C ALA A 2 38.86 72.60 -25.68
N GLU A 3 37.96 72.79 -24.72
CA GLU A 3 38.05 72.17 -23.38
C GLU A 3 36.78 71.40 -22.99
N TYR A 4 35.91 71.09 -23.97
CA TYR A 4 34.68 70.32 -23.74
C TYR A 4 34.69 68.92 -24.36
N ASP A 5 35.72 68.58 -25.15
CA ASP A 5 35.74 67.36 -25.97
C ASP A 5 36.37 66.13 -25.31
N GLN A 6 36.88 66.24 -24.08
CA GLN A 6 37.63 65.16 -23.44
C GLN A 6 36.79 64.23 -22.54
N HIS A 7 35.50 64.49 -22.33
CA HIS A 7 34.72 63.71 -21.35
C HIS A 7 33.91 62.53 -21.96
N TRP A 8 33.69 62.48 -23.28
CA TRP A 8 32.61 61.65 -23.84
C TRP A 8 33.02 60.31 -24.49
N ARG A 9 34.30 59.93 -24.52
CA ARG A 9 34.74 58.65 -25.13
C ARG A 9 35.46 57.72 -24.16
N ARG A 10 34.91 57.48 -22.97
CA ARG A 10 35.17 56.17 -22.35
C ARG A 10 34.39 55.14 -23.16
N CYS A 11 35.07 54.33 -23.95
CA CYS A 11 34.47 53.21 -24.68
C CYS A 11 33.96 52.17 -23.68
N VAL A 12 32.76 52.41 -23.13
CA VAL A 12 32.05 51.51 -22.21
C VAL A 12 31.41 50.35 -22.97
N GLY A 13 31.21 50.50 -24.29
CA GLY A 13 30.59 49.52 -25.19
C GLY A 13 31.20 48.11 -25.13
N PRO A 14 32.52 47.93 -25.32
CA PRO A 14 33.14 46.60 -25.30
C PRO A 14 33.02 45.88 -23.95
N ARG A 15 33.07 46.63 -22.84
CA ARG A 15 32.96 46.06 -21.48
C ARG A 15 31.52 45.66 -21.16
N VAL A 16 30.55 46.52 -21.49
CA VAL A 16 29.12 46.22 -21.31
C VAL A 16 28.71 45.04 -22.20
N PHE A 17 29.18 45.00 -23.45
CA PHE A 17 28.96 43.87 -24.35
C PHE A 17 29.54 42.56 -23.80
N GLY A 18 30.74 42.59 -23.22
CA GLY A 18 31.33 41.41 -22.57
C GLY A 18 30.50 40.90 -21.40
N ILE A 19 29.97 41.80 -20.56
CA ILE A 19 29.14 41.45 -19.41
C ILE A 19 27.80 40.84 -19.85
N THR A 20 27.15 41.41 -20.87
CA THR A 20 25.87 40.88 -21.36
C THR A 20 26.03 39.51 -22.02
N VAL A 21 27.10 39.31 -22.79
CA VAL A 21 27.41 37.99 -23.37
C VAL A 21 27.70 36.97 -22.27
N ALA A 22 28.50 37.31 -21.27
CA ALA A 22 28.78 36.42 -20.14
C ALA A 22 27.51 36.07 -19.35
N ALA A 23 26.64 37.04 -19.07
CA ALA A 23 25.38 36.81 -18.39
C ALA A 23 24.46 35.89 -19.21
N PHE A 24 24.39 36.07 -20.53
CA PHE A 24 23.60 35.23 -21.43
C PHE A 24 24.12 33.80 -21.48
N LEU A 25 25.45 33.61 -21.53
CA LEU A 25 26.06 32.29 -21.49
C LEU A 25 25.81 31.57 -20.15
N LEU A 26 25.87 32.29 -19.04
CA LEU A 26 25.53 31.74 -17.72
C LEU A 26 24.06 31.34 -17.63
N GLN A 27 23.16 32.13 -18.22
CA GLN A 27 21.73 31.80 -18.28
C GLN A 27 21.49 30.54 -19.12
N ILE A 28 22.13 30.42 -20.28
CA ILE A 28 22.06 29.20 -21.12
C ILE A 28 22.64 28.00 -20.37
N LEU A 29 23.80 28.14 -19.74
CA LEU A 29 24.43 27.08 -18.97
C LEU A 29 23.52 26.60 -17.82
N GLY A 30 22.90 27.53 -17.10
CA GLY A 30 21.95 27.22 -16.03
C GLY A 30 20.74 26.43 -16.54
N ILE A 31 20.17 26.84 -17.68
CA ILE A 31 19.05 26.12 -18.32
C ILE A 31 19.49 24.70 -18.71
N VAL A 32 20.66 24.55 -19.34
CA VAL A 32 21.20 23.23 -19.73
C VAL A 32 21.41 22.33 -18.51
N ILE A 33 21.98 22.86 -17.42
CA ILE A 33 22.17 22.10 -16.17
C ILE A 33 20.82 21.67 -15.59
N VAL A 34 19.82 22.55 -15.57
CA VAL A 34 18.47 22.21 -15.08
C VAL A 34 17.86 21.10 -15.91
N TYR A 35 17.96 21.16 -17.25
CA TYR A 35 17.45 20.10 -18.13
C TYR A 35 18.16 18.76 -17.92
N LEU A 36 19.49 18.76 -17.78
CA LEU A 36 20.28 17.55 -17.54
C LEU A 36 19.96 16.93 -16.17
N VAL A 37 19.87 17.76 -15.11
CA VAL A 37 19.51 17.31 -13.76
C VAL A 37 18.08 16.78 -13.73
N ALA A 38 17.12 17.50 -14.30
CA ALA A 38 15.72 17.06 -14.38
C ALA A 38 15.57 15.76 -15.17
N GLY A 39 16.28 15.62 -16.30
CA GLY A 39 16.31 14.39 -17.09
C GLY A 39 16.93 13.21 -16.35
N SER A 40 18.02 13.43 -15.60
CA SER A 40 18.63 12.37 -14.79
C SER A 40 17.78 11.96 -13.58
N TRP A 41 16.97 12.88 -13.04
CA TRP A 41 16.14 12.64 -11.86
C TRP A 41 15.06 11.58 -12.11
N THR A 42 14.51 11.51 -13.33
CA THR A 42 13.53 10.47 -13.70
C THR A 42 14.18 9.09 -13.75
N HIS A 43 15.39 8.98 -14.30
CA HIS A 43 16.17 7.73 -14.31
C HIS A 43 16.59 7.31 -12.90
N ILE A 44 16.98 8.26 -12.04
CA ILE A 44 17.30 7.98 -10.64
C ILE A 44 16.06 7.50 -9.89
N LYS A 45 14.90 8.17 -10.05
CA LYS A 45 13.63 7.71 -9.45
C LYS A 45 13.22 6.32 -9.95
N TYR A 46 13.39 6.07 -11.24
CA TYR A 46 13.10 4.76 -11.84
C TYR A 46 14.04 3.68 -11.27
N ALA A 47 15.35 3.92 -11.27
CA ALA A 47 16.34 3.02 -10.71
C ALA A 47 16.11 2.77 -9.21
N LEU A 48 15.76 3.81 -8.45
CA LEU A 48 15.41 3.71 -7.04
C LEU A 48 14.13 2.88 -6.83
N ASN A 49 13.11 3.05 -7.70
CA ASN A 49 11.90 2.23 -7.65
C ASN A 49 12.17 0.76 -8.01
N VAL A 50 13.01 0.49 -8.99
CA VAL A 50 13.45 -0.88 -9.32
C VAL A 50 14.23 -1.48 -8.15
N LEU A 51 15.14 -0.72 -7.54
CA LEU A 51 15.88 -1.16 -6.36
C LEU A 51 14.96 -1.38 -5.15
N ARG A 52 13.93 -0.54 -4.95
CA ARG A 52 12.89 -0.75 -3.94
C ARG A 52 12.10 -2.03 -4.21
N ARG A 53 11.81 -2.38 -5.47
CA ARG A 53 11.16 -3.67 -5.82
C ARG A 53 12.04 -4.88 -5.51
N LEU A 54 13.36 -4.73 -5.57
CA LEU A 54 14.32 -5.78 -5.18
C LEU A 54 14.47 -5.89 -3.67
N ARG A 55 14.11 -4.85 -2.91
CA ARG A 55 14.14 -4.90 -1.45
C ARG A 55 12.95 -5.72 -0.95
N LEU A 56 13.23 -6.69 -0.09
CA LEU A 56 12.17 -7.40 0.62
C LEU A 56 11.47 -6.43 1.59
N PRO A 57 10.15 -6.25 1.47
CA PRO A 57 9.39 -5.40 2.36
C PRO A 57 9.42 -5.98 3.78
N LYS A 58 9.48 -5.11 4.78
CA LYS A 58 9.47 -5.49 6.19
C LYS A 58 8.13 -5.13 6.82
N ARG A 59 7.65 -5.96 7.75
CA ARG A 59 6.41 -5.73 8.51
C ARG A 59 6.33 -4.31 9.11
N ASP A 60 7.45 -3.83 9.67
CA ASP A 60 7.49 -2.52 10.36
C ASP A 60 7.35 -1.32 9.41
N GLU A 61 7.43 -1.54 8.09
CA GLU A 61 7.20 -0.50 7.08
C GLU A 61 5.70 -0.25 6.82
N PHE A 62 4.83 -1.17 7.27
CA PHE A 62 3.38 -1.06 7.12
C PHE A 62 2.74 -0.43 8.36
N ARG A 63 1.69 0.35 8.14
CA ARG A 63 0.94 1.03 9.21
C ARG A 63 0.27 0.02 10.13
N LYS A 64 -0.22 -1.08 9.56
CA LYS A 64 -0.99 -2.13 10.24
C LYS A 64 -0.43 -3.52 9.90
N ASP A 65 -0.67 -4.47 10.79
CA ASP A 65 -0.20 -5.84 10.63
C ASP A 65 -1.12 -6.69 9.76
N ALA A 66 -2.43 -6.47 9.85
CA ALA A 66 -3.39 -7.13 8.98
C ALA A 66 -4.63 -6.27 8.72
N TYR A 67 -5.04 -6.22 7.45
CA TYR A 67 -6.38 -5.78 7.06
C TYR A 67 -7.34 -6.96 7.14
N VAL A 68 -8.54 -6.75 7.68
CA VAL A 68 -9.56 -7.81 7.78
C VAL A 68 -10.67 -7.54 6.76
N GLY A 69 -10.80 -8.42 5.77
CA GLY A 69 -11.92 -8.45 4.85
C GLY A 69 -13.03 -9.34 5.38
N TYR A 70 -14.20 -8.77 5.68
CA TYR A 70 -15.38 -9.47 6.21
C TYR A 70 -16.67 -8.88 5.61
N SER A 71 -17.80 -9.59 5.76
CA SER A 71 -19.11 -9.13 5.31
C SER A 71 -19.69 -8.08 6.24
N ASP A 72 -20.57 -7.20 5.76
CA ASP A 72 -21.25 -6.20 6.59
C ASP A 72 -22.06 -6.87 7.72
N ASN A 73 -22.58 -8.09 7.49
CA ASN A 73 -23.27 -8.87 8.52
C ASN A 73 -22.35 -9.42 9.62
N ASP A 74 -21.04 -9.55 9.34
CA ASP A 74 -20.05 -10.10 10.26
C ASP A 74 -19.30 -9.03 11.05
N TRP A 75 -19.77 -7.78 11.02
CA TRP A 75 -19.13 -6.68 11.74
C TRP A 75 -18.96 -6.97 13.24
N ARG A 76 -19.93 -7.64 13.89
CA ARG A 76 -19.84 -8.02 15.31
C ARG A 76 -18.71 -9.00 15.55
N LEU A 77 -18.57 -9.98 14.66
CA LEU A 77 -17.51 -10.99 14.73
C LEU A 77 -16.14 -10.34 14.56
N ALA A 78 -15.99 -9.44 13.59
CA ALA A 78 -14.74 -8.73 13.34
C ALA A 78 -14.41 -7.73 14.47
N CYS A 79 -15.35 -6.87 14.86
CA CYS A 79 -15.10 -5.77 15.79
C CYS A 79 -15.10 -6.19 17.27
N LEU A 80 -15.85 -7.24 17.65
CA LEU A 80 -15.92 -7.67 19.05
C LEU A 80 -15.00 -8.87 19.31
N VAL A 81 -15.11 -9.92 18.50
CA VAL A 81 -14.35 -11.16 18.74
C VAL A 81 -12.93 -11.02 18.21
N LEU A 82 -12.77 -10.70 16.93
CA LEU A 82 -11.46 -10.70 16.28
C LEU A 82 -10.56 -9.59 16.82
N PHE A 83 -11.13 -8.40 17.04
CA PHE A 83 -10.42 -7.28 17.65
C PHE A 83 -9.89 -7.62 19.05
N GLU A 84 -10.74 -8.14 19.95
CA GLU A 84 -10.30 -8.54 21.28
C GLU A 84 -9.24 -9.66 21.21
N SER A 85 -9.49 -10.66 20.36
CA SER A 85 -8.62 -11.83 20.22
C SER A 85 -7.23 -11.48 19.71
N LEU A 86 -7.13 -10.66 18.67
CA LEU A 86 -5.87 -10.40 17.99
C LEU A 86 -5.21 -9.10 18.47
N GLN A 87 -5.98 -8.02 18.59
CA GLN A 87 -5.41 -6.71 18.94
C GLN A 87 -5.17 -6.58 20.44
N GLU A 88 -6.19 -6.80 21.28
CA GLU A 88 -6.03 -6.60 22.73
C GLU A 88 -5.17 -7.69 23.38
N ARG A 89 -5.41 -8.95 23.03
CA ARG A 89 -4.74 -10.09 23.67
C ARG A 89 -3.36 -10.41 23.10
N ARG A 90 -3.16 -10.18 21.81
CA ARG A 90 -1.97 -10.65 21.08
C ARG A 90 -1.15 -9.51 20.46
N GLY A 91 -1.61 -8.26 20.62
CA GLY A 91 -0.87 -7.08 20.18
C GLY A 91 -0.75 -6.94 18.65
N VAL A 92 -1.64 -7.58 17.89
CA VAL A 92 -1.69 -7.46 16.43
C VAL A 92 -2.39 -6.15 16.06
N ARG A 93 -1.73 -5.28 15.29
CA ARG A 93 -2.33 -4.03 14.83
C ARG A 93 -3.30 -4.30 13.68
N LEU A 94 -4.58 -4.42 13.98
CA LEU A 94 -5.60 -4.69 12.96
C LEU A 94 -6.07 -3.40 12.29
N LEU A 95 -6.46 -3.55 11.03
CA LEU A 95 -7.18 -2.57 10.26
C LEU A 95 -8.57 -3.14 9.94
N LEU A 96 -9.58 -2.57 10.58
CA LEU A 96 -10.98 -2.90 10.38
C LEU A 96 -11.63 -1.77 9.59
N ARG A 97 -12.41 -2.14 8.58
CA ARG A 97 -13.10 -1.19 7.71
C ARG A 97 -13.97 -0.22 8.52
N ASP A 98 -14.82 -0.74 9.40
CA ASP A 98 -15.80 0.08 10.13
C ASP A 98 -15.17 1.06 11.15
N GLN A 99 -13.86 0.95 11.43
CA GLN A 99 -13.14 1.84 12.36
C GLN A 99 -12.53 3.08 11.66
N GLU A 100 -12.18 2.97 10.38
CA GLU A 100 -11.39 4.01 9.67
C GLU A 100 -12.12 4.59 8.45
N GLU A 101 -13.33 4.10 8.13
CA GLU A 101 -14.14 4.63 7.02
C GLU A 101 -14.56 6.09 7.24
N LEU A 102 -14.16 6.95 6.31
CA LEU A 102 -14.60 8.35 6.24
C LEU A 102 -15.94 8.46 5.48
N PRO A 103 -16.92 9.26 5.97
CA PRO A 103 -18.16 9.48 5.26
C PRO A 103 -17.91 10.08 3.87
N GLY A 104 -18.48 9.47 2.82
CA GLY A 104 -18.36 9.94 1.43
C GLY A 104 -17.17 9.38 0.64
N SER A 105 -16.39 8.48 1.24
CA SER A 105 -15.32 7.76 0.54
C SER A 105 -15.86 6.63 -0.37
N VAL A 106 -15.13 6.29 -1.43
CA VAL A 106 -15.49 5.21 -2.34
C VAL A 106 -15.03 3.87 -1.76
N ARG A 107 -15.96 2.96 -1.46
CA ARG A 107 -15.67 1.64 -0.84
C ARG A 107 -14.56 0.86 -1.54
N ALA A 108 -14.49 0.93 -2.88
CA ALA A 108 -13.45 0.28 -3.66
C ALA A 108 -12.05 0.87 -3.40
N GLU A 109 -11.94 2.19 -3.28
CA GLU A 109 -10.68 2.89 -2.97
C GLU A 109 -10.21 2.55 -1.56
N ASN A 110 -11.12 2.59 -0.58
CA ASN A 110 -10.80 2.23 0.80
C ASN A 110 -10.25 0.81 0.92
N ILE A 111 -10.82 -0.17 0.21
CA ILE A 111 -10.34 -1.56 0.25
C ILE A 111 -8.92 -1.65 -0.31
N ILE A 112 -8.63 -0.95 -1.41
CA ILE A 112 -7.28 -0.93 -2.00
C ILE A 112 -6.30 -0.29 -1.01
N GLU A 113 -6.64 0.89 -0.48
CA GLU A 113 -5.79 1.60 0.49
C GLU A 113 -5.53 0.77 1.74
N HIS A 114 -6.56 0.15 2.31
CA HIS A 114 -6.42 -0.70 3.50
C HIS A 114 -5.54 -1.93 3.25
N ILE A 115 -5.65 -2.55 2.07
CA ILE A 115 -4.79 -3.67 1.66
C ILE A 115 -3.34 -3.21 1.51
N ASP A 116 -3.11 -2.03 0.93
CA ASP A 116 -1.78 -1.48 0.70
C ASP A 116 -1.10 -1.05 2.01
N GLU A 117 -1.87 -0.51 2.97
CA GLU A 117 -1.38 -0.08 4.29
C GLU A 117 -1.05 -1.24 5.25
N SER A 118 -1.46 -2.46 4.91
CA SER A 118 -1.37 -3.62 5.80
C SER A 118 -0.30 -4.63 5.38
N TRP A 119 0.41 -5.20 6.35
CA TRP A 119 1.41 -6.24 6.10
C TRP A 119 0.78 -7.53 5.55
N LYS A 120 -0.37 -7.93 6.11
CA LYS A 120 -1.17 -9.08 5.66
C LYS A 120 -2.59 -8.67 5.28
N VAL A 121 -3.23 -9.52 4.49
CA VAL A 121 -4.67 -9.46 4.23
C VAL A 121 -5.30 -10.72 4.82
N LEU A 122 -6.18 -10.54 5.79
CA LEU A 122 -6.93 -11.59 6.47
C LEU A 122 -8.36 -11.62 5.93
N LEU A 123 -8.74 -12.69 5.23
CA LEU A 123 -10.10 -12.87 4.72
C LEU A 123 -10.90 -13.74 5.69
N LEU A 124 -11.95 -13.19 6.26
CA LEU A 124 -12.87 -13.90 7.13
C LEU A 124 -14.02 -14.47 6.29
N VAL A 125 -13.92 -15.76 5.96
CA VAL A 125 -14.86 -16.43 5.06
C VAL A 125 -15.99 -17.07 5.86
N THR A 126 -17.16 -16.45 5.75
CA THR A 126 -18.46 -16.90 6.29
C THR A 126 -19.44 -17.10 5.13
N ARG A 127 -20.63 -17.64 5.42
CA ARG A 127 -21.72 -17.64 4.42
C ARG A 127 -22.10 -16.24 3.98
N ASP A 128 -22.18 -15.30 4.92
CA ASP A 128 -22.55 -13.92 4.65
C ASP A 128 -21.50 -13.21 3.77
N PHE A 129 -20.22 -13.51 3.95
CA PHE A 129 -19.15 -13.03 3.07
C PHE A 129 -19.27 -13.60 1.67
N ALA A 130 -19.60 -14.89 1.56
CA ALA A 130 -19.75 -15.55 0.29
C ALA A 130 -20.98 -15.09 -0.52
N GLN A 131 -22.00 -14.56 0.14
CA GLN A 131 -23.24 -14.08 -0.50
C GLN A 131 -23.11 -12.66 -1.08
N ASP A 132 -22.25 -11.81 -0.53
CA ASP A 132 -21.98 -10.48 -1.08
C ASP A 132 -20.98 -10.59 -2.24
N GLU A 133 -21.50 -10.92 -3.43
CA GLU A 133 -20.68 -11.15 -4.63
C GLU A 133 -19.78 -9.97 -4.98
N TRP A 134 -20.23 -8.72 -4.76
CA TRP A 134 -19.47 -7.54 -5.11
C TRP A 134 -18.32 -7.31 -4.13
N LEU A 135 -18.59 -7.26 -2.82
CA LEU A 135 -17.57 -7.04 -1.81
C LEU A 135 -16.56 -8.18 -1.78
N CYS A 136 -17.04 -9.42 -1.74
CA CYS A 136 -16.22 -10.61 -1.73
C CYS A 136 -15.38 -10.67 -3.00
N GLY A 137 -16.01 -10.56 -4.18
CA GLY A 137 -15.33 -10.62 -5.46
C GLY A 137 -14.23 -9.56 -5.59
N PHE A 138 -14.52 -8.31 -5.24
CA PHE A 138 -13.56 -7.23 -5.29
C PHE A 138 -12.42 -7.41 -4.28
N THR A 139 -12.74 -7.70 -3.01
CA THR A 139 -11.73 -7.86 -1.96
C THR A 139 -10.81 -9.05 -2.24
N VAL A 140 -11.36 -10.18 -2.68
CA VAL A 140 -10.58 -11.36 -3.08
C VAL A 140 -9.69 -11.05 -4.27
N GLN A 141 -10.19 -10.31 -5.26
CA GLN A 141 -9.37 -9.92 -6.42
C GLN A 141 -8.21 -8.99 -6.03
N GLN A 142 -8.42 -8.03 -5.13
CA GLN A 142 -7.34 -7.18 -4.64
C GLN A 142 -6.36 -7.98 -3.76
N ALA A 143 -6.86 -8.89 -2.92
CA ALA A 143 -6.01 -9.79 -2.15
C ALA A 143 -5.11 -10.64 -3.07
N GLN A 144 -5.65 -11.20 -4.15
CA GLN A 144 -4.88 -11.92 -5.17
C GLN A 144 -3.76 -11.07 -5.77
N ARG A 145 -4.06 -9.81 -6.12
CA ARG A 145 -3.08 -8.87 -6.70
C ARG A 145 -2.00 -8.44 -5.71
N SER A 146 -2.32 -8.45 -4.42
CA SER A 146 -1.36 -8.10 -3.37
C SER A 146 -0.28 -9.17 -3.17
N ILE A 147 -0.54 -10.42 -3.58
CA ILE A 147 0.45 -11.50 -3.54
C ILE A 147 1.52 -11.22 -4.61
N THR A 148 2.76 -11.07 -4.16
CA THR A 148 3.93 -10.80 -5.00
C THR A 148 5.06 -11.77 -4.66
N ASP A 149 6.04 -11.95 -5.54
CA ASP A 149 7.19 -12.84 -5.30
C ASP A 149 7.97 -12.48 -4.02
N THR A 150 7.96 -11.22 -3.60
CA THR A 150 8.59 -10.74 -2.36
C THR A 150 7.73 -10.97 -1.11
N MET A 151 6.44 -11.27 -1.27
CA MET A 151 5.46 -11.49 -0.20
C MET A 151 4.45 -12.59 -0.61
N PRO A 152 4.91 -13.83 -0.83
CA PRO A 152 4.04 -14.92 -1.27
C PRO A 152 2.98 -15.26 -0.21
N ASP A 153 3.29 -15.04 1.07
CA ASP A 153 2.43 -15.37 2.20
C ASP A 153 1.54 -14.21 2.64
N ARG A 154 1.30 -13.21 1.78
CA ARG A 154 0.61 -11.97 2.18
C ARG A 154 -0.85 -12.19 2.61
N VAL A 155 -1.52 -13.17 2.02
CA VAL A 155 -2.94 -13.43 2.26
C VAL A 155 -3.12 -14.62 3.20
N ILE A 156 -4.04 -14.48 4.14
CA ILE A 156 -4.47 -15.49 5.10
C ILE A 156 -5.98 -15.63 4.96
N VAL A 157 -6.46 -16.86 4.81
CA VAL A 157 -7.89 -17.17 4.67
C VAL A 157 -8.34 -17.91 5.91
N VAL A 158 -9.34 -17.38 6.61
CA VAL A 158 -9.94 -17.99 7.79
C VAL A 158 -11.36 -18.41 7.45
N PHE A 159 -11.59 -19.71 7.32
CA PHE A 159 -12.92 -20.28 7.19
C PHE A 159 -13.59 -20.36 8.56
N MET A 160 -14.68 -19.63 8.72
CA MET A 160 -15.50 -19.62 9.94
C MET A 160 -16.62 -20.67 9.91
N GLU A 161 -16.89 -21.20 8.73
CA GLU A 161 -17.89 -22.22 8.44
C GLU A 161 -17.26 -23.33 7.59
N ASP A 162 -17.93 -24.47 7.52
CA ASP A 162 -17.51 -25.57 6.64
C ASP A 162 -17.52 -25.11 5.17
N PRO A 163 -16.38 -25.18 4.45
CA PRO A 163 -16.32 -24.80 3.04
C PRO A 163 -17.34 -25.52 2.16
N ALA A 164 -17.72 -26.76 2.50
CA ALA A 164 -18.71 -27.52 1.73
C ALA A 164 -20.13 -26.91 1.80
N ARG A 165 -20.39 -26.02 2.77
CA ARG A 165 -21.67 -25.35 2.95
C ARG A 165 -21.73 -23.96 2.31
N LEU A 166 -20.59 -23.46 1.83
CA LEU A 166 -20.50 -22.15 1.20
C LEU A 166 -20.91 -22.24 -0.28
N PRO A 167 -21.50 -21.17 -0.85
CA PRO A 167 -21.74 -21.12 -2.28
C PRO A 167 -20.40 -21.14 -3.05
N PRO A 168 -20.37 -21.66 -4.28
CA PRO A 168 -19.15 -21.71 -5.09
C PRO A 168 -18.68 -20.29 -5.42
N MET A 169 -17.39 -20.04 -5.22
CA MET A 169 -16.76 -18.73 -5.39
C MET A 169 -15.50 -18.87 -6.24
N ALA A 170 -15.62 -18.76 -7.56
CA ALA A 170 -14.51 -18.96 -8.49
C ALA A 170 -13.28 -18.08 -8.19
N SER A 171 -13.51 -16.84 -7.75
CA SER A 171 -12.42 -15.94 -7.34
C SER A 171 -11.70 -16.44 -6.09
N LEU A 172 -12.43 -16.95 -5.09
CA LEU A 172 -11.84 -17.51 -3.87
C LEU A 172 -11.07 -18.80 -4.17
N GLU A 173 -11.63 -19.70 -5.00
CA GLU A 173 -10.93 -20.91 -5.43
C GLU A 173 -9.60 -20.61 -6.12
N ARG A 174 -9.57 -19.59 -6.98
CA ARG A 174 -8.33 -19.13 -7.62
C ARG A 174 -7.34 -18.60 -6.59
N LEU A 175 -7.81 -17.88 -5.58
CA LEU A 175 -6.96 -17.36 -4.50
C LEU A 175 -6.38 -18.51 -3.67
N LEU A 176 -7.18 -19.51 -3.30
CA LEU A 176 -6.73 -20.67 -2.51
C LEU A 176 -5.61 -21.46 -3.21
N ARG A 177 -5.58 -21.47 -4.55
CA ARG A 177 -4.46 -22.08 -5.31
C ARG A 177 -3.15 -21.30 -5.23
N MET A 178 -3.22 -20.01 -4.89
CA MET A 178 -2.06 -19.11 -4.76
C MET A 178 -1.57 -19.02 -3.30
N VAL A 179 -2.48 -19.24 -2.34
CA VAL A 179 -2.19 -19.13 -0.91
C VAL A 179 -1.58 -20.43 -0.37
N PRO A 180 -0.49 -20.39 0.41
CA PRO A 180 0.05 -21.59 1.05
C PRO A 180 -0.96 -22.24 2.01
N GLU A 181 -0.97 -23.57 2.11
CA GLU A 181 -1.90 -24.29 2.99
C GLU A 181 -1.81 -23.85 4.46
N ARG A 182 -0.61 -23.47 4.95
CA ARG A 182 -0.42 -22.93 6.31
C ARG A 182 -1.19 -21.63 6.59
N ASN A 183 -1.54 -20.89 5.54
CA ASN A 183 -2.30 -19.64 5.62
C ASN A 183 -3.80 -19.86 5.41
N VAL A 184 -4.24 -21.11 5.25
CA VAL A 184 -5.65 -21.49 5.20
C VAL A 184 -6.02 -22.09 6.55
N LEU A 185 -6.74 -21.32 7.36
CA LEU A 185 -7.08 -21.67 8.73
C LEU A 185 -8.58 -21.91 8.85
N HIS A 186 -8.94 -22.80 9.76
CA HIS A 186 -10.33 -23.10 10.08
C HIS A 186 -10.57 -22.78 11.56
N VAL A 187 -11.53 -21.90 11.81
CA VAL A 187 -11.94 -21.47 13.15
C VAL A 187 -13.46 -21.57 13.19
N HIS A 188 -14.06 -21.98 14.31
CA HIS A 188 -15.52 -22.04 14.37
C HIS A 188 -16.10 -20.64 14.62
N ARG A 189 -17.26 -20.31 14.02
CA ARG A 189 -17.92 -18.99 14.20
C ARG A 189 -18.15 -18.62 15.67
N ASP A 190 -18.52 -19.59 16.49
CA ASP A 190 -18.82 -19.39 17.93
C ASP A 190 -17.57 -19.46 18.84
N THR A 191 -16.38 -19.43 18.26
CA THR A 191 -15.13 -19.50 19.02
C THR A 191 -14.97 -18.25 19.88
N PRO A 192 -14.82 -18.37 21.21
CA PRO A 192 -14.68 -17.19 22.07
C PRO A 192 -13.32 -16.51 21.87
N PRO A 193 -13.17 -15.23 22.24
CA PRO A 193 -11.96 -14.47 21.95
C PRO A 193 -10.67 -15.04 22.58
N HIS A 194 -10.82 -15.76 23.69
CA HIS A 194 -9.71 -16.30 24.47
C HIS A 194 -9.27 -17.68 23.97
N HIS A 195 -9.97 -18.24 22.97
CA HIS A 195 -9.70 -19.58 22.50
C HIS A 195 -8.31 -19.66 21.83
N PRO A 196 -7.58 -20.77 21.98
CA PRO A 196 -6.24 -20.94 21.41
C PRO A 196 -6.22 -21.01 19.88
N ALA A 197 -7.37 -21.22 19.24
CA ALA A 197 -7.46 -21.17 17.77
C ALA A 197 -6.98 -19.83 17.20
N TRP A 198 -7.15 -18.73 17.95
CA TRP A 198 -6.69 -17.40 17.57
C TRP A 198 -5.18 -17.22 17.68
N ASP A 199 -4.46 -18.07 18.44
CA ASP A 199 -2.99 -18.05 18.48
C ASP A 199 -2.42 -18.37 17.10
N ARG A 200 -2.95 -19.41 16.44
CA ARG A 200 -2.55 -19.80 15.08
C ARG A 200 -2.79 -18.69 14.06
N VAL A 201 -3.87 -17.94 14.21
CA VAL A 201 -4.18 -16.80 13.33
C VAL A 201 -3.17 -15.66 13.56
N ALA A 202 -2.85 -15.36 14.81
CA ALA A 202 -1.87 -14.33 15.14
C ALA A 202 -0.44 -14.72 14.70
N GLU A 203 -0.06 -15.98 14.88
CA GLU A 203 1.21 -16.55 14.40
C GLU A 203 1.34 -16.42 12.89
N ALA A 204 0.28 -16.77 12.13
CA ALA A 204 0.26 -16.60 10.68
C ALA A 204 0.43 -15.14 10.24
N ILE A 205 -0.12 -14.18 11.00
CA ILE A 205 0.02 -12.74 10.71
C ILE A 205 1.45 -12.26 11.01
N ILE A 206 1.98 -12.63 12.17
CA ILE A 206 3.29 -12.16 12.66
C ILE A 206 4.44 -12.87 11.94
N GLY A 207 4.23 -14.10 11.45
CA GLY A 207 5.25 -14.95 10.85
C GLY A 207 6.21 -15.55 11.87
N ARG A 208 5.70 -15.94 13.04
CA ARG A 208 6.45 -16.66 14.10
C ARG A 208 5.94 -18.08 14.24
#